data_AF-A0A2R7Z1H9-F1
#
_entry.id   AF-A0A2R7Z1H9-F1
#
_cell.length_a   1.000
_cell.length_b   1.000
_cell.length_c   1.000
_cell.angle_alpha   90.00
_cell.angle_beta   90.00
_cell.angle_gamma   90.00
#
_symmetry.space_group_name_H-M   'P 1'
#
loop_
_entity.id
_entity.type
_entity.pdbx_description
1 polymer ?
#
loop_
_entity_poly.entity_id
_entity_poly.type
_entity_poly.pdbx_seq_one_letter_code
_entity_poly.pdbx_strand_id
1 'polypeptide(L)'
;MKLVGGARSLARAAALCLTSGLLVVVGVGSSDVPASAAIACRETFTGTASNIQAKPKEDPWAGASNIKVPVDRTVASVRVTMDVLHDQASTLQFFIYPPGAQGFQPNSQLLMATSGPLDGYYSFDDTATVSIDGSNKLAGTYKPSTPLAKVANRSSLGDWVVWLNNYGGPAGKVRAVFMTLTYADCPDANGDGLHDDADGDGVLWPPDNCPDVANPDQLDSDADGLGDVCDPTPLLPPPPPVNAPGPRDVSLKYAAKKHRFTGAISSDVASCEKAVAVQLYRKKKGADRRLATVRTSDAGRFRSGKVRKPGRYYVRVASAVVDLGAVECAAEKSRTVRVRR
;
A
#
# COMPACT_ATOMS: atom_id res chain seq x y z
N MET A 1 -76.17 46.97 0.62
CA MET A 1 -75.48 47.69 -0.47
C MET A 1 -75.04 46.63 -1.47
N LYS A 2 -75.82 46.36 -2.53
CA LYS A 2 -75.75 46.97 -3.88
C LYS A 2 -74.34 46.83 -4.48
N LEU A 3 -74.06 46.25 -5.65
CA LEU A 3 -74.80 45.79 -6.84
C LEU A 3 -73.81 44.87 -7.62
N VAL A 4 -74.19 43.68 -8.12
CA VAL A 4 -74.59 43.39 -9.52
C VAL A 4 -73.51 43.77 -10.55
N GLY A 5 -72.87 42.82 -11.23
CA GLY A 5 -73.30 42.25 -12.52
C GLY A 5 -72.12 42.38 -13.52
N GLY A 6 -71.97 41.61 -14.59
CA GLY A 6 -72.80 40.59 -15.20
C GLY A 6 -72.00 39.91 -16.32
N ALA A 7 -72.46 38.74 -16.75
CA ALA A 7 -71.98 38.06 -17.94
C ALA A 7 -72.57 38.71 -19.20
N ARG A 8 -71.74 38.95 -20.23
CA ARG A 8 -72.18 38.97 -21.64
C ARG A 8 -71.09 38.41 -22.55
N SER A 9 -71.42 37.29 -23.20
CA SER A 9 -70.80 36.79 -24.42
C SER A 9 -71.12 37.72 -25.58
N LEU A 10 -70.18 37.95 -26.51
CA LEU A 10 -70.46 38.25 -27.92
C LEU A 10 -69.20 38.09 -28.80
N ALA A 11 -69.32 37.18 -29.77
CA ALA A 11 -68.88 37.25 -31.17
C ALA A 11 -67.40 37.54 -31.55
N ARG A 12 -66.81 36.49 -32.14
CA ARG A 12 -65.87 36.44 -33.28
C ARG A 12 -65.54 37.77 -33.98
N ALA A 13 -64.24 38.04 -34.10
CA ALA A 13 -63.64 38.56 -35.33
C ALA A 13 -62.28 37.90 -35.53
N ALA A 14 -62.18 37.08 -36.58
CA ALA A 14 -60.93 36.53 -37.05
C ALA A 14 -60.14 37.64 -37.77
N ALA A 15 -58.92 37.92 -37.30
CA ALA A 15 -57.94 38.69 -38.04
C ALA A 15 -56.72 37.80 -38.25
N LEU A 16 -56.58 37.37 -39.51
CA LEU A 16 -55.48 36.61 -40.05
C LEU A 16 -54.26 37.53 -40.14
N CYS A 17 -53.33 37.42 -39.18
CA CYS A 17 -52.00 38.02 -39.30
C CYS A 17 -50.98 36.89 -39.43
N LEU A 18 -50.55 36.65 -40.68
CA LEU A 18 -49.36 35.90 -41.03
C LEU A 18 -48.14 36.72 -40.59
N THR A 19 -47.60 36.42 -39.42
CA THR A 19 -46.26 36.84 -39.03
C THR A 19 -45.53 35.64 -38.43
N SER A 20 -44.43 35.28 -39.08
CA SER A 20 -43.52 34.18 -38.77
C SER A 20 -43.17 34.12 -37.28
N GLY A 21 -43.81 33.20 -36.55
CA GLY A 21 -43.48 32.88 -35.17
C GLY A 21 -42.34 31.88 -35.13
N LEU A 22 -41.16 32.35 -34.75
CA LEU A 22 -40.04 31.52 -34.32
C LEU A 22 -40.53 30.62 -33.16
N LEU A 23 -40.63 29.32 -33.39
CA LEU A 23 -40.96 28.34 -32.37
C LEU A 23 -39.75 28.21 -31.43
N VAL A 24 -39.71 28.99 -30.35
CA VAL A 24 -38.82 28.72 -29.23
C VAL A 24 -39.40 27.52 -28.50
N VAL A 25 -38.90 26.33 -28.83
CA VAL A 25 -39.06 25.16 -27.97
C VAL A 25 -38.26 25.49 -26.70
N VAL A 26 -38.96 25.90 -25.64
CA VAL A 26 -38.38 25.90 -24.30
C VAL A 26 -38.19 24.42 -23.95
N GLY A 27 -37.00 23.91 -24.25
CA GLY A 27 -36.56 22.64 -23.70
C GLY A 27 -36.65 22.77 -22.19
N VAL A 28 -37.56 22.00 -21.59
CA VAL A 28 -37.45 21.67 -20.16
C VAL A 28 -36.07 21.04 -20.01
N GLY A 29 -35.13 21.83 -19.51
CA GLY A 29 -33.83 21.31 -19.11
C GLY A 29 -34.11 20.17 -18.16
N SER A 30 -33.77 18.96 -18.58
CA SER A 30 -33.54 17.85 -17.66
C SER A 30 -32.60 18.42 -16.61
N SER A 31 -33.12 18.61 -15.41
CA SER A 31 -32.28 18.82 -14.26
C SER A 31 -31.60 17.48 -14.07
N ASP A 32 -30.43 17.33 -14.69
CA ASP A 32 -29.51 16.26 -14.36
C ASP A 32 -29.16 16.50 -12.89
N VAL A 33 -29.92 15.83 -12.02
CA VAL A 33 -29.53 15.65 -10.63
C VAL A 33 -28.17 14.96 -10.74
N PRO A 34 -27.07 15.58 -10.28
CA PRO A 34 -25.80 14.90 -10.30
C PRO A 34 -26.01 13.59 -9.55
N ALA A 35 -25.72 12.46 -10.21
CA ALA A 35 -25.74 11.16 -9.58
C ALA A 35 -24.94 11.31 -8.27
N SER A 36 -25.63 11.17 -7.13
CA SER A 36 -24.95 11.11 -5.83
C SER A 36 -23.86 10.07 -6.00
N ALA A 37 -22.59 10.48 -5.91
CA ALA A 37 -21.48 9.55 -5.98
C ALA A 37 -21.80 8.41 -5.01
N ALA A 38 -21.83 7.17 -5.51
CA ALA A 38 -22.05 6.02 -4.66
C ALA A 38 -21.03 6.11 -3.53
N ILE A 39 -21.50 5.98 -2.28
CA ILE A 39 -20.61 6.02 -1.13
C ILE A 39 -19.69 4.82 -1.28
N ALA A 40 -18.38 5.06 -1.42
CA ALA A 40 -17.40 4.00 -1.60
C ALA A 40 -17.50 3.03 -0.42
N CYS A 41 -17.62 1.73 -0.69
CA CYS A 41 -17.74 0.71 0.33
C CYS A 41 -16.41 0.51 1.10
N ARG A 42 -15.31 1.02 0.53
CA ARG A 42 -13.97 0.99 1.11
C ARG A 42 -13.29 2.36 0.99
N GLU A 43 -12.52 2.75 2.01
CA GLU A 43 -11.82 4.03 2.03
C GLU A 43 -10.40 3.90 2.59
N THR A 44 -9.42 4.56 1.95
CA THR A 44 -8.03 4.60 2.40
C THR A 44 -7.67 5.96 2.98
N PHE A 45 -7.14 5.95 4.20
CA PHE A 45 -6.71 7.12 4.96
C PHE A 45 -5.19 7.11 5.12
N THR A 46 -4.59 8.29 5.08
CA THR A 46 -3.14 8.45 5.25
C THR A 46 -2.79 8.89 6.67
N GLY A 47 -1.79 8.27 7.25
CA GLY A 47 -1.21 8.65 8.54
C GLY A 47 0.09 9.44 8.40
N THR A 48 0.49 10.10 9.48
CA THR A 48 1.76 10.84 9.54
C THR A 48 2.96 9.89 9.59
N ALA A 49 3.97 10.17 8.76
CA ALA A 49 5.29 9.53 8.85
C ALA A 49 6.00 9.90 10.16
N SER A 50 6.88 9.03 10.67
CA SER A 50 7.53 9.22 11.97
C SER A 50 8.96 8.67 12.01
N ASN A 51 9.78 9.22 12.90
CA ASN A 51 11.09 8.62 13.20
C ASN A 51 10.93 7.56 14.28
N ILE A 52 11.59 6.42 14.09
CA ILE A 52 11.69 5.39 15.13
C ILE A 52 12.90 5.75 16.00
N GLN A 53 12.66 6.09 17.26
CA GLN A 53 13.75 6.42 18.17
C GLN A 53 14.50 5.16 18.62
N ALA A 54 15.81 5.29 18.87
CA ALA A 54 16.59 4.23 19.50
C ALA A 54 16.26 4.17 20.99
N LYS A 55 15.66 3.07 21.47
CA LYS A 55 15.17 2.85 22.85
C LYS A 55 14.32 4.04 23.36
N PRO A 56 12.99 3.95 23.46
CA PRO A 56 12.14 5.12 23.63
C PRO A 56 12.52 5.83 24.93
N LYS A 57 12.89 7.11 24.84
CA LYS A 57 13.02 7.96 26.02
C LYS A 57 11.61 8.27 26.49
N GLU A 58 11.19 7.69 27.62
CA GLU A 58 10.07 8.09 28.52
C GLU A 58 8.66 8.36 27.92
N ASP A 59 8.50 8.57 26.62
CA ASP A 59 7.25 8.81 25.91
C ASP A 59 6.73 7.49 25.30
N PRO A 60 5.65 6.93 25.85
CA PRO A 60 5.05 5.72 25.33
C PRO A 60 4.40 5.91 23.95
N TRP A 61 4.18 7.13 23.46
CA TRP A 61 3.58 7.39 22.14
C TRP A 61 4.59 7.78 21.06
N ALA A 62 5.89 7.75 21.38
CA ALA A 62 6.94 7.98 20.39
C ALA A 62 6.77 7.01 19.20
N GLY A 63 6.64 7.56 17.99
CA GLY A 63 6.43 6.77 16.76
C GLY A 63 4.96 6.54 16.36
N ALA A 64 3.99 7.05 17.12
CA ALA A 64 2.58 7.00 16.78
C ALA A 64 2.25 7.81 15.51
N SER A 65 1.39 7.24 14.67
CA SER A 65 0.79 7.85 13.50
C SER A 65 -0.70 8.03 13.75
N ASN A 66 -1.17 9.28 13.72
CA ASN A 66 -2.58 9.60 13.89
C ASN A 66 -3.26 9.64 12.53
N ILE A 67 -4.44 9.01 12.44
CA ILE A 67 -5.24 8.93 11.21
C ILE A 67 -6.65 9.41 11.56
N LYS A 68 -7.06 10.54 10.96
CA LYS A 68 -8.39 11.12 11.16
C LYS A 68 -9.37 10.52 10.15
N VAL A 69 -10.41 9.89 10.67
CA VAL A 69 -11.51 9.37 9.88
C VAL A 69 -12.75 10.24 10.14
N PRO A 70 -13.23 11.01 9.15
CA PRO A 70 -14.34 11.96 9.33
C PRO A 70 -15.72 11.32 9.12
N VAL A 71 -15.77 10.06 8.72
CA VAL A 71 -17.00 9.32 8.41
C VAL A 71 -17.37 8.38 9.56
N ASP A 72 -18.67 8.28 9.86
CA ASP A 72 -19.22 7.39 10.86
C ASP A 72 -19.93 6.21 10.19
N ARG A 73 -19.21 5.10 10.04
CA ARG A 73 -19.71 3.85 9.47
C ARG A 73 -19.23 2.67 10.30
N THR A 74 -19.96 1.57 10.22
CA THR A 74 -19.55 0.33 10.88
C THR A 74 -18.40 -0.30 10.11
N VAL A 75 -17.24 -0.41 10.76
CA VAL A 75 -16.06 -1.08 10.20
C VAL A 75 -16.32 -2.59 10.15
N ALA A 76 -16.09 -3.21 8.99
CA ALA A 76 -16.07 -4.66 8.81
C ALA A 76 -14.64 -5.21 8.86
N SER A 77 -13.71 -4.60 8.13
CA SER A 77 -12.32 -5.04 8.05
C SER A 77 -11.37 -3.86 7.97
N VAL A 78 -10.11 -4.09 8.35
CA VAL A 78 -9.05 -3.09 8.38
C VAL A 78 -7.80 -3.66 7.74
N ARG A 79 -7.17 -2.88 6.87
CA ARG A 79 -5.80 -3.10 6.38
C ARG A 79 -4.90 -1.98 6.85
N VAL A 80 -3.73 -2.31 7.38
CA VAL A 80 -2.70 -1.31 7.74
C VAL A 80 -1.46 -1.55 6.92
N THR A 81 -1.01 -0.52 6.19
CA THR A 81 0.20 -0.58 5.36
C THR A 81 1.20 0.46 5.82
N MET A 82 2.46 0.06 6.01
CA MET A 82 3.52 0.95 6.47
C MET A 82 4.81 0.76 5.69
N ASP A 83 5.45 1.85 5.31
CA ASP A 83 6.82 1.82 4.78
C ASP A 83 7.83 2.01 5.92
N VAL A 84 8.61 0.97 6.22
CA VAL A 84 9.49 0.91 7.39
C VAL A 84 10.94 0.71 6.97
N LEU A 85 11.85 1.50 7.57
CA LEU A 85 13.29 1.31 7.52
C LEU A 85 13.84 1.12 8.94
N HIS A 86 14.28 -0.09 9.28
CA HIS A 86 14.82 -0.40 10.60
C HIS A 86 15.82 -1.57 10.55
N ASP A 87 16.95 -1.48 11.25
CA ASP A 87 18.03 -2.49 11.14
C ASP A 87 17.78 -3.78 11.95
N GLN A 88 16.87 -3.74 12.93
CA GLN A 88 16.56 -4.85 13.84
C GLN A 88 15.07 -4.93 14.14
N ALA A 89 14.31 -5.64 13.31
CA ALA A 89 12.87 -5.83 13.46
C ALA A 89 12.47 -6.53 14.77
N SER A 90 13.39 -7.29 15.39
CA SER A 90 13.18 -8.00 16.66
C SER A 90 12.89 -7.11 17.85
N THR A 91 13.12 -5.81 17.70
CA THR A 91 12.85 -4.83 18.74
C THR A 91 11.56 -4.06 18.50
N LEU A 92 10.90 -4.29 17.36
CA LEU A 92 9.70 -3.57 16.96
C LEU A 92 8.44 -4.34 17.34
N GLN A 93 7.41 -3.61 17.76
CA GLN A 93 6.03 -4.07 17.81
C GLN A 93 5.13 -2.99 17.19
N PHE A 94 4.09 -3.45 16.50
CA PHE A 94 3.18 -2.61 15.76
C PHE A 94 1.77 -2.86 16.27
N PHE A 95 1.03 -1.78 16.50
CA PHE A 95 -0.29 -1.82 17.08
C PHE A 95 -1.22 -0.88 16.33
N ILE A 96 -2.51 -1.19 16.38
CA ILE A 96 -3.56 -0.30 15.92
C ILE A 96 -4.56 -0.07 17.06
N TYR A 97 -4.95 1.18 17.24
CA TYR A 97 -5.97 1.61 18.19
C TYR A 97 -7.10 2.29 17.42
N PRO A 98 -8.34 1.78 17.54
CA PRO A 98 -9.51 2.50 17.06
C PRO A 98 -9.82 3.73 17.95
N PRO A 99 -10.71 4.63 17.50
CA PRO A 99 -11.14 5.80 18.25
C PRO A 99 -11.58 5.44 19.67
N GLY A 100 -11.08 6.21 20.64
CA GLY A 100 -11.40 6.05 22.06
C GLY A 100 -10.78 4.83 22.77
N ALA A 101 -9.95 4.02 22.11
CA ALA A 101 -9.33 2.82 22.71
C ALA A 101 -7.90 3.03 23.22
N GLN A 102 -7.40 4.27 23.24
CA GLN A 102 -6.04 4.62 23.68
C GLN A 102 -5.91 4.38 25.20
N GLY A 103 -5.10 3.40 25.63
CA GLY A 103 -4.83 3.10 27.05
C GLY A 103 -5.39 1.77 27.59
N PHE A 104 -6.22 1.06 26.82
CA PHE A 104 -6.47 -0.38 27.03
C PHE A 104 -5.43 -1.20 26.25
N GLN A 105 -5.18 -2.46 26.64
CA GLN A 105 -4.22 -3.32 25.93
C GLN A 105 -4.46 -3.25 24.40
N PRO A 106 -3.40 -3.25 23.57
CA PRO A 106 -3.55 -3.11 22.13
C PRO A 106 -4.53 -4.16 21.60
N ASN A 107 -5.61 -3.70 20.96
CA ASN A 107 -6.69 -4.60 20.50
C ASN A 107 -6.16 -5.59 19.45
N SER A 108 -5.23 -5.13 18.61
CA SER A 108 -4.55 -5.96 17.63
C SER A 108 -3.06 -5.62 17.54
N GLN A 109 -2.22 -6.65 17.61
CA GLN A 109 -0.79 -6.58 17.34
C GLN A 109 -0.55 -7.04 15.90
N LEU A 110 0.09 -6.20 15.11
CA LEU A 110 0.33 -6.47 13.69
C LEU A 110 1.57 -7.35 13.51
N LEU A 111 2.65 -7.00 14.21
CA LEU A 111 3.94 -7.67 14.14
C LEU A 111 4.42 -8.12 15.52
N MET A 112 4.92 -9.35 15.59
CA MET A 112 5.67 -9.88 16.73
C MET A 112 6.99 -10.49 16.27
N ALA A 113 8.08 -10.17 16.98
CA ALA A 113 9.33 -10.95 17.04
C ALA A 113 9.88 -11.49 15.70
N THR A 114 10.04 -10.64 14.70
CA THR A 114 10.89 -10.96 13.53
C THR A 114 12.36 -10.69 13.86
N SER A 115 13.32 -11.12 13.05
CA SER A 115 14.74 -10.76 13.28
C SER A 115 15.38 -10.11 12.07
N GLY A 116 16.43 -9.33 12.31
CA GLY A 116 17.17 -8.50 11.33
C GLY A 116 16.33 -7.42 10.62
N PRO A 117 16.77 -6.83 9.49
CA PRO A 117 16.24 -5.53 9.07
C PRO A 117 14.86 -5.59 8.39
N LEU A 118 14.13 -4.48 8.49
CA LEU A 118 12.99 -4.12 7.64
C LEU A 118 13.40 -2.95 6.73
N ASP A 119 13.02 -3.00 5.45
CA ASP A 119 13.21 -1.92 4.48
C ASP A 119 12.18 -2.07 3.36
N GLY A 120 11.08 -1.32 3.43
CA GLY A 120 10.01 -1.32 2.42
C GLY A 120 8.60 -1.35 3.03
N TYR A 121 7.60 -1.70 2.21
CA TYR A 121 6.19 -1.71 2.58
C TYR A 121 5.77 -3.03 3.25
N TYR A 122 5.12 -2.92 4.40
CA TYR A 122 4.58 -4.04 5.16
C TYR A 122 3.10 -3.78 5.37
N SER A 123 2.27 -4.62 4.74
CA SER A 123 0.81 -4.56 4.87
C SER A 123 0.31 -5.67 5.80
N PHE A 124 -0.70 -5.36 6.60
CA PHE A 124 -1.33 -6.28 7.54
C PHE A 124 -2.82 -6.34 7.26
N ASP A 125 -3.31 -7.54 6.96
CA ASP A 125 -4.70 -7.80 6.57
C ASP A 125 -5.11 -9.22 7.03
N ASP A 126 -6.36 -9.39 7.48
CA ASP A 126 -6.85 -10.69 7.94
C ASP A 126 -7.06 -11.71 6.80
N THR A 127 -7.26 -11.25 5.56
CA THR A 127 -7.33 -12.09 4.35
C THR A 127 -5.96 -12.66 3.96
N ALA A 128 -4.87 -12.13 4.51
CA ALA A 128 -3.54 -12.59 4.19
C ALA A 128 -3.27 -14.01 4.73
N THR A 129 -2.64 -14.84 3.89
CA THR A 129 -2.34 -16.25 4.22
C THR A 129 -0.95 -16.45 4.82
N VAL A 130 -0.08 -15.46 4.71
CA VAL A 130 1.32 -15.55 5.15
C VAL A 130 1.53 -14.82 6.46
N SER A 131 1.97 -15.52 7.51
CA SER A 131 2.37 -14.91 8.78
C SER A 131 3.78 -14.31 8.70
N ILE A 132 4.01 -13.27 9.50
CA ILE A 132 5.32 -12.62 9.59
C ILE A 132 6.20 -13.23 10.70
N ASP A 133 6.96 -14.29 10.39
CA ASP A 133 7.74 -15.08 11.37
C ASP A 133 9.22 -15.35 11.00
N GLY A 134 10.18 -15.14 11.90
CA GLY A 134 11.60 -15.52 11.67
C GLY A 134 12.54 -14.42 11.15
N SER A 135 13.66 -14.80 10.50
CA SER A 135 14.77 -13.88 10.18
C SER A 135 14.73 -13.23 8.79
N ASN A 136 14.70 -11.90 8.77
CA ASN A 136 14.80 -10.99 7.62
C ASN A 136 13.68 -11.19 6.59
N LYS A 137 12.47 -10.74 6.93
CA LYS A 137 11.32 -10.78 6.01
C LYS A 137 11.37 -9.63 4.99
N LEU A 138 11.01 -9.97 3.76
CA LEU A 138 10.86 -9.00 2.66
C LEU A 138 9.64 -8.11 2.94
N ALA A 139 9.54 -6.99 2.22
CA ALA A 139 8.29 -6.23 2.11
C ALA A 139 7.16 -7.13 1.54
N GLY A 140 5.92 -6.85 1.92
CA GLY A 140 4.75 -7.61 1.45
C GLY A 140 3.54 -7.53 2.40
N THR A 141 2.51 -8.32 2.08
CA THR A 141 1.27 -8.43 2.86
C THR A 141 1.32 -9.65 3.77
N TYR A 142 0.95 -9.45 5.04
CA TYR A 142 1.07 -10.43 6.10
C TYR A 142 -0.20 -10.52 6.93
N LYS A 143 -0.46 -11.71 7.46
CA LYS A 143 -1.47 -11.91 8.49
C LYS A 143 -1.02 -11.23 9.78
N PRO A 144 -1.86 -10.41 10.43
CA PRO A 144 -1.51 -9.79 11.70
C PRO A 144 -1.37 -10.84 12.81
N SER A 145 -0.53 -10.54 13.80
CA SER A 145 -0.29 -11.46 14.94
C SER A 145 -1.53 -11.64 15.81
N THR A 146 -2.38 -10.62 15.88
CA THR A 146 -3.73 -10.66 16.44
C THR A 146 -4.70 -10.21 15.34
N PRO A 147 -5.83 -10.93 15.11
CA PRO A 147 -6.79 -10.56 14.08
C PRO A 147 -7.25 -9.11 14.16
N LEU A 148 -7.36 -8.45 13.02
CA LEU A 148 -7.90 -7.09 12.88
C LEU A 148 -9.43 -7.06 13.00
N ALA A 149 -10.12 -8.19 12.86
CA ALA A 149 -11.54 -8.33 13.19
C ALA A 149 -11.89 -7.88 14.62
N LYS A 150 -10.93 -7.81 15.54
CA LYS A 150 -11.13 -7.25 16.90
C LYS A 150 -11.38 -5.74 16.92
N VAL A 151 -11.02 -5.02 15.86
CA VAL A 151 -11.32 -3.60 15.70
C VAL A 151 -12.55 -3.35 14.79
N ALA A 152 -13.15 -4.41 14.25
CA ALA A 152 -14.39 -4.38 13.48
C ALA A 152 -15.65 -4.25 14.37
N ASN A 153 -16.82 -4.12 13.74
CA ASN A 153 -18.14 -3.93 14.35
C ASN A 153 -18.25 -2.69 15.23
N ARG A 154 -17.54 -1.61 14.86
CA ARG A 154 -17.48 -0.35 15.58
C ARG A 154 -17.56 0.83 14.63
N SER A 155 -17.92 1.99 15.16
CA SER A 155 -17.85 3.26 14.41
C SER A 155 -16.42 3.54 13.95
N SER A 156 -16.29 3.95 12.69
CA SER A 156 -15.04 4.42 12.11
C SER A 156 -14.67 5.84 12.53
N LEU A 157 -15.61 6.63 13.07
CA LEU A 157 -15.44 8.06 13.30
C LEU A 157 -14.40 8.36 14.38
N GLY A 158 -13.41 9.18 14.03
CA GLY A 158 -12.48 9.79 14.99
C GLY A 158 -11.01 9.48 14.71
N ASP A 159 -10.22 9.55 15.77
CA ASP A 159 -8.77 9.42 15.73
C ASP A 159 -8.33 7.97 15.90
N TRP A 160 -7.91 7.35 14.80
CA TRP A 160 -7.22 6.08 14.80
C TRP A 160 -5.72 6.29 15.02
N VAL A 161 -5.08 5.36 15.73
CA VAL A 161 -3.64 5.42 15.98
C VAL A 161 -2.99 4.13 15.52
N VAL A 162 -2.05 4.25 14.59
CA VAL A 162 -1.08 3.19 14.29
C VAL A 162 0.17 3.50 15.09
N TRP A 163 0.48 2.67 16.07
CA TRP A 163 1.61 2.86 16.97
C TRP A 163 2.70 1.84 16.71
N LEU A 164 3.91 2.35 16.52
CA LEU A 164 5.12 1.55 16.43
C LEU A 164 5.94 1.78 17.69
N ASN A 165 6.15 0.69 18.45
CA ASN A 165 7.05 0.70 19.59
C ASN A 165 8.38 0.03 19.26
N ASN A 166 9.47 0.62 19.70
CA ASN A 166 10.82 0.08 19.55
C ASN A 166 11.45 -0.21 20.92
N TYR A 167 11.30 -1.42 21.45
CA TYR A 167 11.71 -1.79 22.82
C TYR A 167 13.24 -1.90 23.02
N GLY A 168 14.04 -1.71 21.99
CA GLY A 168 15.50 -1.75 22.06
C GLY A 168 16.16 -1.55 20.69
N GLY A 169 17.49 -1.60 20.59
CA GLY A 169 18.16 -1.52 19.29
C GLY A 169 18.25 -0.09 18.71
N PRO A 170 18.63 0.03 17.42
CA PRO A 170 18.94 1.30 16.77
C PRO A 170 17.68 2.13 16.48
N ALA A 171 17.90 3.36 16.02
CA ALA A 171 16.84 4.18 15.45
C ALA A 171 16.49 3.71 14.03
N GLY A 172 15.35 4.15 13.52
CA GLY A 172 14.88 3.90 12.16
C GLY A 172 13.85 4.93 11.73
N LYS A 173 13.04 4.59 10.72
CA LYS A 173 12.00 5.48 10.16
C LYS A 173 10.76 4.71 9.75
N VAL A 174 9.61 5.32 9.93
CA VAL A 174 8.37 5.04 9.21
C VAL A 174 8.22 6.13 8.17
N ARG A 175 8.35 5.78 6.89
CA ARG A 175 8.32 6.71 5.76
C ARG A 175 6.89 7.04 5.33
N ALA A 176 5.97 6.09 5.44
CA ALA A 176 4.56 6.25 5.10
C ALA A 176 3.69 5.30 5.94
N VAL A 177 2.44 5.70 6.18
CA VAL A 177 1.41 4.90 6.87
C VAL A 177 0.08 5.09 6.15
N PHE A 178 -0.60 3.99 5.85
CA PHE A 178 -1.93 3.96 5.27
C PHE A 178 -2.82 3.01 6.07
N MET A 179 -4.09 3.37 6.19
CA MET A 179 -5.11 2.52 6.78
C MET A 179 -6.30 2.48 5.83
N THR A 180 -6.66 1.29 5.38
CA THR A 180 -7.85 1.08 4.56
C THR A 180 -8.93 0.45 5.42
N LEU A 181 -10.11 1.08 5.44
CA LEU A 181 -11.30 0.56 6.11
C LEU A 181 -12.24 -0.01 5.06
N THR A 182 -12.72 -1.21 5.31
CA THR A 182 -13.84 -1.84 4.60
C THR A 182 -15.05 -1.77 5.53
N TYR A 183 -16.20 -1.32 5.05
CA TYR A 183 -17.40 -1.10 5.87
C TYR A 183 -18.40 -2.26 5.77
N ALA A 184 -19.26 -2.41 6.77
CA ALA A 184 -20.19 -3.55 6.89
C ALA A 184 -21.32 -3.58 5.84
N ASP A 185 -21.47 -2.51 5.06
CA ASP A 185 -22.35 -2.42 3.90
C ASP A 185 -21.67 -2.79 2.58
N CYS A 186 -20.39 -3.17 2.61
CA CYS A 186 -19.75 -3.88 1.50
C CYS A 186 -20.43 -5.23 1.27
N PRO A 187 -20.44 -5.74 0.03
CA PRO A 187 -20.77 -7.14 -0.22
C PRO A 187 -19.79 -8.08 0.52
N ASP A 188 -20.33 -9.23 0.93
CA ASP A 188 -19.61 -10.31 1.59
C ASP A 188 -20.04 -11.61 0.92
N ALA A 189 -19.47 -11.89 -0.26
CA ALA A 189 -19.91 -13.00 -1.11
C ALA A 189 -19.71 -14.38 -0.44
N ASN A 190 -18.75 -14.51 0.47
CA ASN A 190 -18.46 -15.78 1.13
C ASN A 190 -19.03 -15.88 2.56
N GLY A 191 -19.50 -14.77 3.14
CA GLY A 191 -20.12 -14.73 4.47
C GLY A 191 -19.13 -14.86 5.63
N ASP A 192 -17.84 -14.60 5.41
CA ASP A 192 -16.79 -14.71 6.44
C ASP A 192 -16.62 -13.44 7.29
N GLY A 193 -17.33 -12.36 6.94
CA GLY A 193 -17.30 -11.08 7.63
C GLY A 193 -16.06 -10.22 7.35
N LEU A 194 -15.23 -10.56 6.36
CA LEU A 194 -14.12 -9.73 5.89
C LEU A 194 -14.54 -8.75 4.79
N HIS A 195 -15.68 -9.00 4.14
CA HIS A 195 -16.27 -8.16 3.10
C HIS A 195 -15.25 -7.82 1.98
N ASP A 196 -14.60 -8.85 1.45
CA ASP A 196 -13.51 -8.76 0.49
C ASP A 196 -13.97 -8.79 -0.98
N ASP A 197 -15.27 -8.66 -1.23
CA ASP A 197 -15.92 -8.50 -2.55
C ASP A 197 -16.52 -7.09 -2.64
N ALA A 198 -15.66 -6.08 -2.77
CA ALA A 198 -16.08 -4.69 -2.60
C ALA A 198 -17.01 -4.19 -3.73
N ASP A 199 -16.85 -4.71 -4.94
CA ASP A 199 -17.65 -4.35 -6.11
C ASP A 199 -18.83 -5.30 -6.39
N GLY A 200 -18.92 -6.42 -5.67
CA GLY A 200 -20.06 -7.33 -5.68
C GLY A 200 -20.11 -8.22 -6.92
N ASP A 201 -18.96 -8.47 -7.53
CA ASP A 201 -18.84 -9.23 -8.77
C ASP A 201 -18.67 -10.75 -8.53
N GLY A 202 -18.45 -11.13 -7.27
CA GLY A 202 -18.31 -12.51 -6.81
C GLY A 202 -16.88 -13.04 -6.81
N VAL A 203 -15.89 -12.20 -7.15
CA VAL A 203 -14.46 -12.48 -7.05
C VAL A 203 -13.92 -11.79 -5.80
N LEU A 204 -13.34 -12.59 -4.90
CA LEU A 204 -12.83 -12.05 -3.64
C LEU A 204 -11.42 -11.46 -3.85
N TRP A 205 -11.12 -10.36 -3.18
CA TRP A 205 -9.76 -9.86 -2.96
C TRP A 205 -8.96 -10.85 -2.09
N PRO A 206 -7.62 -11.03 -2.27
CA PRO A 206 -6.70 -10.40 -3.24
C PRO A 206 -6.61 -10.98 -4.67
N PRO A 207 -7.23 -12.12 -5.03
CA PRO A 207 -7.22 -12.57 -6.43
C PRO A 207 -7.86 -11.60 -7.43
N ASP A 208 -8.81 -10.77 -7.00
CA ASP A 208 -9.52 -9.82 -7.84
C ASP A 208 -8.60 -8.76 -8.48
N ASN A 209 -8.59 -8.72 -9.82
CA ASN A 209 -7.79 -7.77 -10.61
C ASN A 209 -8.46 -6.40 -10.82
N CYS A 210 -9.72 -6.21 -10.40
CA CYS A 210 -10.38 -4.90 -10.33
C CYS A 210 -11.21 -4.72 -9.06
N PRO A 211 -10.57 -4.52 -7.88
CA PRO A 211 -11.20 -4.62 -6.56
C PRO A 211 -12.33 -3.63 -6.26
N ASP A 212 -12.53 -2.65 -7.13
CA ASP A 212 -13.49 -1.57 -6.99
C ASP A 212 -14.41 -1.45 -8.24
N VAL A 213 -14.24 -2.32 -9.26
CA VAL A 213 -14.96 -2.27 -10.53
C VAL A 213 -15.27 -3.67 -11.04
N ALA A 214 -16.54 -4.05 -10.92
CA ALA A 214 -17.02 -5.39 -11.21
C ALA A 214 -16.59 -5.92 -12.59
N ASN A 215 -15.86 -7.05 -12.58
CA ASN A 215 -15.48 -7.83 -13.75
C ASN A 215 -15.43 -9.33 -13.40
N PRO A 216 -16.60 -10.01 -13.32
CA PRO A 216 -16.67 -11.41 -12.92
C PRO A 216 -15.87 -12.39 -13.82
N ASP A 217 -15.53 -11.97 -15.04
CA ASP A 217 -14.72 -12.73 -15.99
C ASP A 217 -13.20 -12.54 -15.80
N GLN A 218 -12.80 -11.57 -14.98
CA GLN A 218 -11.42 -11.23 -14.63
C GLN A 218 -10.53 -11.06 -15.87
N LEU A 219 -11.11 -10.54 -16.96
CA LEU A 219 -10.39 -10.35 -18.21
C LEU A 219 -9.25 -9.37 -18.00
N ASP A 220 -8.04 -9.80 -18.35
CA ASP A 220 -6.79 -9.04 -18.33
C ASP A 220 -6.06 -9.41 -19.63
N SER A 221 -6.30 -8.61 -20.66
CA SER A 221 -5.90 -8.88 -22.04
C SER A 221 -4.40 -8.78 -22.26
N ASP A 222 -3.69 -8.07 -21.39
CA ASP A 222 -2.27 -7.77 -21.55
C ASP A 222 -1.37 -8.31 -20.42
N ALA A 223 -2.00 -8.95 -19.42
CA ALA A 223 -1.43 -9.73 -18.34
C ALA A 223 -0.62 -8.90 -17.33
N ASP A 224 -1.07 -7.68 -17.03
CA ASP A 224 -0.43 -6.81 -16.03
C ASP A 224 -0.96 -6.96 -14.61
N GLY A 225 -2.06 -7.70 -14.44
CA GLY A 225 -2.73 -7.91 -13.16
C GLY A 225 -3.78 -6.86 -12.79
N LEU A 226 -4.09 -5.92 -13.69
CA LEU A 226 -5.28 -5.07 -13.67
C LEU A 226 -6.27 -5.61 -14.71
N GLY A 227 -7.54 -5.73 -14.36
CA GLY A 227 -8.54 -6.15 -15.33
C GLY A 227 -8.83 -5.05 -16.37
N ASP A 228 -9.23 -5.45 -17.58
CA ASP A 228 -9.48 -4.56 -18.72
C ASP A 228 -10.44 -3.40 -18.39
N VAL A 229 -11.34 -3.59 -17.42
CA VAL A 229 -12.35 -2.60 -17.02
C VAL A 229 -11.79 -1.50 -16.10
N CYS A 230 -10.71 -1.78 -15.36
CA CYS A 230 -10.08 -0.84 -14.43
C CYS A 230 -8.66 -0.45 -14.86
N ASP A 231 -8.11 -1.10 -15.88
CA ASP A 231 -6.86 -0.68 -16.51
C ASP A 231 -7.09 0.53 -17.43
N PRO A 232 -6.40 1.67 -17.24
CA PRO A 232 -6.40 2.77 -18.20
C PRO A 232 -5.77 2.42 -19.57
N THR A 233 -5.02 1.32 -19.66
CA THR A 233 -4.24 0.89 -20.83
C THR A 233 -4.43 -0.60 -21.23
N PRO A 234 -5.67 -1.12 -21.35
CA PRO A 234 -6.02 -2.56 -21.32
C PRO A 234 -5.51 -3.44 -22.47
N LEU A 235 -4.83 -2.84 -23.46
CA LEU A 235 -4.28 -3.56 -24.62
C LEU A 235 -2.79 -3.29 -24.79
N LEU A 236 -2.20 -2.49 -23.91
CA LEU A 236 -0.80 -2.13 -23.94
C LEU A 236 -0.13 -2.99 -22.89
N PRO A 237 0.48 -4.13 -23.29
CA PRO A 237 1.18 -4.98 -22.35
C PRO A 237 2.07 -4.08 -21.51
N PRO A 238 2.04 -4.30 -20.20
CA PRO A 238 2.54 -3.32 -19.28
C PRO A 238 3.99 -3.04 -19.68
N PRO A 239 4.48 -1.80 -19.55
CA PRO A 239 5.92 -1.65 -19.39
C PRO A 239 6.36 -2.68 -18.35
N PRO A 240 7.49 -3.39 -18.54
CA PRO A 240 7.87 -4.54 -17.72
C PRO A 240 7.55 -4.28 -16.25
N PRO A 241 6.85 -5.21 -15.57
CA PRO A 241 5.76 -4.83 -14.69
C PRO A 241 6.26 -3.92 -13.56
N VAL A 242 5.53 -2.85 -13.31
CA VAL A 242 5.82 -1.90 -12.23
C VAL A 242 5.73 -2.54 -10.83
N ASN A 243 5.01 -3.67 -10.71
CA ASN A 243 4.97 -4.55 -9.53
C ASN A 243 5.64 -5.92 -9.72
N ALA A 244 6.23 -6.19 -10.89
CA ALA A 244 7.29 -7.18 -10.95
C ALA A 244 8.49 -6.46 -10.34
N PRO A 245 9.17 -7.07 -9.37
CA PRO A 245 10.39 -6.49 -8.88
C PRO A 245 11.34 -6.29 -10.09
N GLY A 246 11.55 -5.05 -10.53
CA GLY A 246 12.29 -4.68 -11.73
C GLY A 246 13.60 -5.46 -11.77
N PRO A 247 13.92 -6.14 -12.88
CA PRO A 247 15.00 -7.10 -12.92
C PRO A 247 16.29 -6.41 -12.52
N ARG A 248 16.92 -6.95 -11.48
CA ARG A 248 18.25 -6.54 -11.05
C ARG A 248 19.21 -7.67 -11.40
N ASP A 249 20.33 -7.34 -12.04
CA ASP A 249 21.51 -8.18 -11.96
C ASP A 249 22.47 -7.59 -10.95
N VAL A 250 22.98 -8.42 -10.04
CA VAL A 250 23.92 -7.99 -9.02
C VAL A 250 25.26 -8.67 -9.24
N SER A 251 26.21 -7.87 -9.70
CA SER A 251 27.58 -8.31 -9.88
C SER A 251 28.39 -8.15 -8.60
N LEU A 252 29.26 -9.12 -8.33
CA LEU A 252 30.23 -9.05 -7.25
C LEU A 252 31.60 -9.51 -7.73
N LYS A 253 32.63 -8.69 -7.47
CA LYS A 253 34.02 -8.99 -7.79
C LYS A 253 34.92 -8.66 -6.60
N TYR A 254 35.94 -9.47 -6.36
CA TYR A 254 36.93 -9.23 -5.32
C TYR A 254 38.20 -8.60 -5.90
N ALA A 255 38.53 -7.39 -5.47
CA ALA A 255 39.78 -6.72 -5.84
C ALA A 255 40.89 -7.11 -4.85
N ALA A 256 41.63 -8.18 -5.15
CA ALA A 256 42.65 -8.75 -4.26
C ALA A 256 43.68 -7.72 -3.75
N LYS A 257 44.24 -6.91 -4.66
CA LYS A 257 45.22 -5.85 -4.32
C LYS A 257 44.69 -4.82 -3.31
N LYS A 258 43.37 -4.57 -3.31
CA LYS A 258 42.71 -3.57 -2.45
C LYS A 258 42.00 -4.20 -1.25
N HIS A 259 42.05 -5.54 -1.15
CA HIS A 259 41.31 -6.37 -0.20
C HIS A 259 39.86 -5.94 -0.02
N ARG A 260 39.11 -5.72 -1.10
CA ARG A 260 37.70 -5.30 -0.99
C ARG A 260 36.87 -5.84 -2.14
N PHE A 261 35.57 -5.90 -1.92
CA PHE A 261 34.62 -6.18 -2.98
C PHE A 261 34.20 -4.90 -3.70
N THR A 262 33.96 -5.05 -4.98
CA THR A 262 33.32 -4.05 -5.84
C THR A 262 32.22 -4.74 -6.62
N GLY A 263 31.17 -4.02 -6.93
CA GLY A 263 30.09 -4.54 -7.75
C GLY A 263 29.25 -3.42 -8.31
N ALA A 264 28.24 -3.83 -9.06
CA ALA A 264 27.20 -2.96 -9.56
C ALA A 264 25.88 -3.72 -9.52
N ILE A 265 24.81 -2.97 -9.28
CA ILE A 265 23.45 -3.37 -9.65
C ILE A 265 23.21 -2.80 -11.04
N SER A 266 22.69 -3.61 -11.95
CA SER A 266 22.14 -3.15 -13.22
C SER A 266 20.67 -3.49 -13.30
N SER A 267 19.87 -2.56 -13.81
CA SER A 267 18.44 -2.70 -14.04
C SER A 267 18.04 -1.79 -15.21
N ASP A 268 17.01 -2.19 -15.92
CA ASP A 268 16.27 -1.33 -16.86
C ASP A 268 15.58 -0.15 -16.14
N VAL A 269 15.34 -0.27 -14.83
CA VAL A 269 14.78 0.80 -13.99
C VAL A 269 15.88 1.53 -13.22
N ALA A 270 16.13 2.80 -13.54
CA ALA A 270 17.20 3.59 -12.93
C ALA A 270 17.06 3.74 -11.40
N SER A 271 15.83 3.86 -10.89
CA SER A 271 15.53 3.91 -9.46
C SER A 271 15.88 2.60 -8.75
N CYS A 272 15.90 1.48 -9.48
CA CYS A 272 16.33 0.17 -8.98
C CYS A 272 17.85 0.00 -8.92
N GLU A 273 18.65 0.93 -9.44
CA GLU A 273 20.12 0.91 -9.31
C GLU A 273 20.63 1.91 -8.27
N LYS A 274 20.00 3.07 -8.16
CA LYS A 274 20.50 4.23 -7.41
C LYS A 274 20.17 4.15 -5.91
N ALA A 275 21.16 4.44 -5.06
CA ALA A 275 21.03 4.50 -3.60
C ALA A 275 20.52 3.22 -2.91
N VAL A 276 20.56 2.08 -3.60
CA VAL A 276 20.08 0.78 -3.13
C VAL A 276 21.02 0.22 -2.07
N ALA A 277 20.43 -0.35 -1.00
CA ALA A 277 21.16 -1.02 0.06
C ALA A 277 21.64 -2.42 -0.38
N VAL A 278 22.95 -2.59 -0.50
CA VAL A 278 23.62 -3.86 -0.84
C VAL A 278 24.19 -4.49 0.42
N GLN A 279 23.69 -5.67 0.78
CA GLN A 279 24.10 -6.39 1.98
C GLN A 279 25.16 -7.44 1.63
N LEU A 280 26.37 -7.32 2.18
CA LEU A 280 27.47 -8.26 1.97
C LEU A 280 27.46 -9.39 3.01
N TYR A 281 27.52 -10.63 2.55
CA TYR A 281 27.52 -11.83 3.39
C TYR A 281 28.79 -12.68 3.21
N ARG A 282 29.17 -13.38 4.27
CA ARG A 282 30.14 -14.47 4.25
C ARG A 282 29.43 -15.80 4.50
N LYS A 283 29.59 -16.74 3.58
CA LYS A 283 29.03 -18.09 3.70
C LYS A 283 29.61 -18.85 4.89
N LYS A 284 28.75 -19.52 5.65
CA LYS A 284 29.11 -20.36 6.81
C LYS A 284 28.52 -21.77 6.69
N LYS A 285 28.88 -22.66 7.64
CA LYS A 285 28.31 -24.01 7.73
C LYS A 285 26.87 -23.99 8.29
N GLY A 286 26.56 -23.00 9.12
CA GLY A 286 25.20 -22.63 9.53
C GLY A 286 24.78 -21.30 8.92
N ALA A 287 24.04 -20.47 9.66
CA ALA A 287 23.58 -19.17 9.19
C ALA A 287 24.70 -18.29 8.61
N ASP A 288 24.47 -17.76 7.41
CA ASP A 288 25.43 -16.89 6.73
C ASP A 288 25.60 -15.57 7.49
N ARG A 289 26.83 -15.12 7.66
CA ARG A 289 27.13 -13.91 8.46
C ARG A 289 27.10 -12.67 7.58
N ARG A 290 26.17 -11.75 7.81
CA ARG A 290 26.21 -10.39 7.23
C ARG A 290 27.44 -9.63 7.78
N LEU A 291 28.17 -8.97 6.89
CA LEU A 291 29.40 -8.23 7.22
C LEU A 291 29.23 -6.73 7.15
N ALA A 292 28.43 -6.24 6.20
CA ALA A 292 28.18 -4.82 6.00
C ALA A 292 26.94 -4.62 5.12
N THR A 293 26.38 -3.42 5.18
CA THR A 293 25.46 -2.87 4.18
C THR A 293 26.13 -1.66 3.56
N VAL A 294 26.15 -1.55 2.23
CA VAL A 294 26.69 -0.41 1.49
C VAL A 294 25.66 0.08 0.49
N ARG A 295 25.60 1.39 0.24
CA ARG A 295 24.71 1.94 -0.80
C ARG A 295 25.41 2.04 -2.14
N THR A 296 24.64 1.82 -3.21
CA THR A 296 25.09 2.12 -4.56
C THR A 296 25.15 3.62 -4.81
N SER A 297 26.05 4.04 -5.70
CA SER A 297 26.04 5.38 -6.29
C SER A 297 24.85 5.54 -7.25
N ASP A 298 24.69 6.73 -7.80
CA ASP A 298 23.72 7.03 -8.86
C ASP A 298 23.86 6.15 -10.11
N ALA A 299 25.07 5.65 -10.39
CA ALA A 299 25.33 4.71 -11.49
C ALA A 299 25.32 3.23 -11.06
N GLY A 300 24.60 2.87 -9.99
CA GLY A 300 24.46 1.47 -9.53
C GLY A 300 25.70 0.83 -8.90
N ARG A 301 26.85 1.53 -8.82
CA ARG A 301 28.13 0.96 -8.35
C ARG A 301 28.28 1.01 -6.84
N PHE A 302 28.86 -0.04 -6.25
CA PHE A 302 29.18 -0.09 -4.83
C PHE A 302 30.58 -0.63 -4.57
N ARG A 303 31.12 -0.32 -3.38
CA ARG A 303 32.41 -0.82 -2.89
C ARG A 303 32.32 -1.14 -1.42
N SER A 304 32.81 -2.31 -1.01
CA SER A 304 32.86 -2.68 0.41
C SER A 304 34.05 -2.03 1.12
N GLY A 305 34.01 -2.06 2.45
CA GLY A 305 35.21 -1.95 3.30
C GLY A 305 36.21 -3.10 3.06
N LYS A 306 37.34 -3.08 3.77
CA LYS A 306 38.38 -4.10 3.62
C LYS A 306 37.90 -5.48 4.10
N VAL A 307 38.00 -6.50 3.25
CA VAL A 307 37.78 -7.92 3.56
C VAL A 307 39.06 -8.71 3.30
N ARG A 308 39.71 -9.15 4.37
CA ARG A 308 40.98 -9.91 4.33
C ARG A 308 40.83 -11.40 4.63
N LYS A 309 39.74 -11.80 5.28
CA LYS A 309 39.54 -13.20 5.67
C LYS A 309 39.24 -14.03 4.42
N PRO A 310 39.86 -15.20 4.24
CA PRO A 310 39.53 -16.11 3.14
C PRO A 310 38.14 -16.72 3.36
N GLY A 311 37.44 -17.07 2.28
CA GLY A 311 36.10 -17.66 2.34
C GLY A 311 35.26 -17.46 1.09
N ARG A 312 33.97 -17.78 1.19
CA ARG A 312 32.97 -17.58 0.15
C ARG A 312 32.06 -16.42 0.54
N TYR A 313 31.78 -15.52 -0.40
CA TYR A 313 31.08 -14.27 -0.18
C TYR A 313 30.05 -14.04 -1.27
N TYR A 314 28.94 -13.40 -0.95
CA TYR A 314 27.95 -12.95 -1.92
C TYR A 314 27.32 -11.67 -1.39
N VAL A 315 26.63 -10.92 -2.25
CA VAL A 315 25.77 -9.82 -1.82
C VAL A 315 24.32 -10.15 -2.09
N ARG A 316 23.42 -9.56 -1.31
CA ARG A 316 21.98 -9.53 -1.57
C ARG A 316 21.52 -8.09 -1.62
N VAL A 317 20.56 -7.83 -2.48
CA VAL A 317 19.75 -6.62 -2.50
C VAL A 317 18.31 -7.05 -2.20
N ALA A 318 17.61 -6.28 -1.39
CA ALA A 318 16.22 -6.59 -1.05
C ALA A 318 15.30 -6.06 -2.15
N SER A 319 14.07 -6.58 -2.18
CA SER A 319 13.04 -5.89 -2.92
C SER A 319 12.82 -4.50 -2.32
N ALA A 320 12.52 -3.52 -3.16
CA ALA A 320 12.29 -2.15 -2.72
C ALA A 320 11.24 -1.52 -3.61
N VAL A 321 10.25 -0.89 -3.00
CA VAL A 321 9.31 -0.02 -3.71
C VAL A 321 9.96 1.36 -3.82
N VAL A 322 10.09 1.89 -5.03
CA VAL A 322 10.60 3.22 -5.30
C VAL A 322 9.48 4.01 -5.95
N ASP A 323 9.08 5.10 -5.29
CA ASP A 323 7.97 6.01 -5.64
C ASP A 323 6.57 5.41 -5.50
N LEU A 324 5.78 5.95 -4.55
CA LEU A 324 4.31 5.83 -4.39
C LEU A 324 3.64 4.49 -4.82
N GLY A 325 4.26 3.34 -4.58
CA GLY A 325 3.70 2.03 -4.97
C GLY A 325 3.80 1.70 -6.47
N ALA A 326 4.59 2.45 -7.23
CA ALA A 326 4.66 2.36 -8.68
C ALA A 326 5.90 1.64 -9.22
N VAL A 327 6.96 1.35 -8.44
CA VAL A 327 8.08 0.52 -8.92
C VAL A 327 8.57 -0.40 -7.81
N GLU A 328 8.22 -1.67 -7.86
CA GLU A 328 8.93 -2.70 -7.10
C GLU A 328 10.23 -3.05 -7.81
N CYS A 329 11.33 -3.18 -7.09
CA CYS A 329 12.61 -3.63 -7.62
C CYS A 329 12.96 -5.03 -7.09
N ALA A 330 13.60 -5.90 -7.88
CA ALA A 330 13.93 -7.27 -7.47
C ALA A 330 14.80 -7.37 -6.22
N ALA A 331 14.42 -8.31 -5.36
CA ALA A 331 15.39 -8.94 -4.48
C ALA A 331 16.30 -9.81 -5.36
N GLU A 332 17.62 -9.61 -5.27
CA GLU A 332 18.58 -10.37 -6.07
C GLU A 332 19.79 -10.75 -5.24
N LYS A 333 20.45 -11.85 -5.62
CA LYS A 333 21.64 -12.37 -4.99
C LYS A 333 22.74 -12.59 -6.02
N SER A 334 23.89 -11.94 -5.78
CA SER A 334 25.05 -12.16 -6.64
C SER A 334 25.52 -13.62 -6.63
N ARG A 335 26.22 -13.99 -7.71
CA ARG A 335 27.09 -15.19 -7.69
C ARG A 335 28.05 -15.14 -6.49
N THR A 336 28.36 -16.33 -5.96
CA THR A 336 29.28 -16.45 -4.82
C THR A 336 30.72 -16.30 -5.30
N VAL A 337 31.45 -15.35 -4.73
CA VAL A 337 32.87 -15.10 -4.98
C VAL A 337 33.73 -15.73 -3.89
N ARG A 338 34.80 -16.43 -4.29
CA ARG A 338 35.77 -17.02 -3.37
C ARG A 338 36.97 -16.11 -3.18
N VAL A 339 37.23 -15.71 -1.94
CA VAL A 339 38.48 -15.06 -1.52
C VAL A 339 39.43 -16.15 -1.07
N ARG A 340 40.56 -16.29 -1.78
CA ARG A 340 41.63 -17.23 -1.44
C ARG A 340 42.56 -16.60 -0.40
N ARG A 341 43.34 -17.45 0.27
CA ARG A 341 44.45 -17.00 1.12
C ARG A 341 45.47 -16.27 0.27
#